data_AF-A0A841FMY9-F1
#
_entry.id   AF-A0A841FMY9-F1
#
_cell.length_a   1.000
_cell.length_b   1.000
_cell.length_c   1.000
_cell.angle_alpha   90.00
_cell.angle_beta   90.00
_cell.angle_gamma   90.00
#
_symmetry.space_group_name_H-M   'P 1'
#
loop_
_entity.id
_entity.type
_entity.pdbx_description
1 polymer ?
#
loop_
_entity_poly.entity_id
_entity_poly.type
_entity_poly.pdbx_seq_one_letter_code
_entity_poly.pdbx_strand_id
1 'polypeptide(L)'
;MSALSATVEPTAAPEGETAVRLRVANTSTAPATVPNPDLGRPSGPWEYSTEAYRASLLASFGMLAVTVYDGDGEEVAKAPVSTWATPFRRPDLVLEPGETLDVVVPLGVLFTLDAGAEYRVVVEYGEARGEGLVRT
;
A
#
# COMPACT_ATOMS: atom_id res chain seq x y z
N MET A 1 -0.43 1.76 -23.87
CA MET A 1 0.46 2.05 -22.72
C MET A 1 -0.44 2.40 -21.55
N SER A 2 -0.20 1.86 -20.36
CA SER A 2 -0.95 2.25 -19.16
C SER A 2 -0.72 3.73 -18.88
N ALA A 3 -1.78 4.47 -18.54
CA ALA A 3 -1.67 5.90 -18.18
C ALA A 3 -0.95 6.11 -16.84
N LEU A 4 -0.95 5.08 -15.99
CA LEU A 4 -0.39 5.09 -14.66
C LEU A 4 0.92 4.30 -14.62
N SER A 5 1.96 4.90 -14.02
CA SER A 5 3.15 4.19 -13.57
C SER A 5 3.12 4.04 -12.06
N ALA A 6 3.82 3.02 -11.54
CA ALA A 6 3.95 2.81 -10.10
C ALA A 6 5.37 2.39 -9.73
N THR A 7 5.90 2.99 -8.66
CA THR A 7 7.18 2.61 -8.05
C THR A 7 6.97 2.24 -6.59
N VAL A 8 7.76 1.30 -6.08
CA VAL A 8 7.74 0.89 -4.67
C VAL A 8 9.14 1.12 -4.10
N GLU A 9 9.21 1.94 -3.06
CA GLU A 9 10.48 2.34 -2.44
C GLU A 9 10.40 2.16 -0.92
N PRO A 10 11.48 1.74 -0.24
CA PRO A 10 11.55 1.78 1.22
C PRO A 10 11.24 3.18 1.74
N THR A 11 10.48 3.26 2.85
CA THR A 11 10.17 4.55 3.46
C THR A 11 10.27 4.44 4.98
N ALA A 12 10.54 5.57 5.63
CA ALA A 12 10.38 5.68 7.07
C ALA A 12 8.87 5.71 7.38
N ALA A 13 8.27 4.55 7.65
CA ALA A 13 6.97 4.51 8.32
C ALA A 13 7.09 5.06 9.75
N PRO A 14 5.96 5.32 10.45
CA PRO A 14 5.99 5.71 11.87
C PRO A 14 6.90 4.81 12.73
N GLU A 15 7.44 5.38 13.81
CA GLU A 15 8.59 4.85 14.57
C GLU A 15 8.55 3.33 14.79
N GLY A 16 9.53 2.62 14.20
CA GLY A 16 9.78 1.20 14.44
C GLY A 16 9.15 0.22 13.44
N GLU A 17 8.39 0.69 12.44
CA GLU A 17 7.75 -0.19 11.45
C GLU A 17 8.53 -0.22 10.12
N THR A 18 8.78 -1.42 9.57
CA THR A 18 9.21 -1.57 8.18
C THR A 18 8.07 -1.25 7.23
N ALA A 19 8.27 -0.33 6.29
CA ALA A 19 7.27 0.01 5.30
C ALA A 19 7.87 0.35 3.93
N VAL A 20 6.98 0.31 2.95
CA VAL A 20 7.23 0.81 1.61
C VAL A 20 6.25 1.91 1.27
N ARG A 21 6.67 2.78 0.36
CA ARG A 21 5.82 3.75 -0.30
C ARG A 21 5.59 3.28 -1.73
N LEU A 22 4.33 3.02 -2.06
CA LEU A 22 3.88 2.96 -3.44
C LEU A 22 3.62 4.39 -3.91
N ARG A 23 4.32 4.81 -4.97
CA ARG A 23 4.01 6.05 -5.68
C ARG A 23 3.35 5.71 -7.01
N VAL A 24 2.10 6.15 -7.18
CA VAL A 24 1.36 6.06 -8.44
C VAL A 24 1.45 7.41 -9.14
N ALA A 25 1.89 7.45 -10.40
CA ALA A 25 2.01 8.68 -11.16
C ALA A 25 1.21 8.61 -12.48
N ASN A 26 0.50 9.68 -12.81
CA ASN A 26 -0.08 9.83 -14.15
C ASN A 26 1.00 10.30 -15.12
N THR A 27 1.43 9.39 -15.99
CA THR A 27 2.48 9.65 -17.00
C THR A 27 1.90 9.97 -18.37
N SER A 28 0.58 9.99 -18.50
CA SER A 28 -0.11 10.32 -19.74
C SER A 28 -0.32 11.83 -19.89
N THR A 29 -0.79 12.25 -21.07
CA THR A 29 -1.17 13.64 -21.35
C THR A 29 -2.64 13.94 -21.04
N ALA A 30 -3.38 12.98 -20.48
CA ALA A 30 -4.79 13.12 -20.12
C ALA A 30 -5.00 12.83 -18.63
N PRO A 31 -6.08 13.31 -18.01
CA PRO A 31 -6.42 12.94 -16.65
C PRO A 31 -6.64 11.43 -16.51
N ALA A 32 -6.22 10.86 -15.38
CA ALA A 32 -6.39 9.45 -15.04
C ALA A 32 -7.16 9.32 -13.73
N THR A 33 -8.09 8.36 -13.65
CA THR A 33 -8.88 8.12 -12.44
C THR A 33 -8.29 6.97 -11.63
N VAL A 34 -8.14 7.16 -10.33
CA VAL A 34 -7.70 6.12 -9.39
C VAL A 34 -8.72 5.93 -8.27
N PRO A 35 -8.84 4.72 -7.68
CA PRO A 35 -9.72 4.49 -6.56
C PRO A 35 -9.43 5.45 -5.39
N ASN A 36 -10.48 5.87 -4.68
CA ASN A 36 -10.39 6.79 -3.54
C ASN A 36 -11.33 6.34 -2.41
N PRO A 37 -10.90 5.42 -1.55
CA PRO A 37 -11.73 4.98 -0.43
C PRO A 37 -11.77 6.01 0.69
N ASP A 38 -12.81 5.94 1.53
CA ASP A 38 -12.77 6.66 2.79
C ASP A 38 -11.85 5.96 3.78
N LEU A 39 -10.65 6.53 3.95
CA LEU A 39 -9.61 5.98 4.78
C LEU A 39 -9.76 6.31 6.27
N GLY A 40 -10.61 7.27 6.63
CA GLY A 40 -10.94 7.63 8.01
C GLY A 40 -9.80 7.59 9.04
N ARG A 41 -10.18 7.29 10.27
CA ARG A 41 -9.33 6.87 11.41
C ARG A 41 -10.10 5.80 12.19
N PRO A 42 -9.43 4.90 12.92
CA PRO A 42 -10.13 3.93 13.75
C PRO A 42 -10.96 4.63 14.84
N SER A 43 -12.17 4.15 15.10
CA SER A 43 -13.13 4.72 16.06
C SER A 43 -13.00 4.17 17.49
N GLY A 44 -11.97 3.36 17.76
CA GLY A 44 -11.73 2.69 19.03
C GLY A 44 -10.25 2.37 19.25
N PRO A 45 -9.90 1.56 20.28
CA PRO A 45 -8.51 1.19 20.56
C PRO A 45 -7.96 0.36 19.41
N TRP A 46 -7.11 1.01 18.61
CA TRP A 46 -6.35 0.39 17.53
C TRP A 46 -4.91 0.25 17.96
N GLU A 47 -4.35 -0.94 17.81
CA GLU A 47 -3.04 -1.29 18.36
C GLU A 47 -1.85 -0.96 17.43
N TYR A 48 -2.14 -0.59 16.17
CA TYR A 48 -1.12 -0.28 15.16
C TYR A 48 -1.16 1.21 14.73
N SER A 49 -0.29 1.56 13.79
CA SER A 49 -0.27 2.90 13.19
C SER A 49 -1.56 3.25 12.42
N THR A 50 -1.79 4.55 12.19
CA THR A 50 -2.88 5.01 11.31
C THR A 50 -2.66 4.55 9.88
N GLU A 51 -1.41 4.49 9.44
CA GLU A 51 -1.00 3.98 8.13
C GLU A 51 -1.37 2.50 8.00
N ALA A 52 -1.15 1.69 9.04
CA ALA A 52 -1.52 0.27 9.02
C ALA A 52 -3.03 0.09 8.96
N TYR A 53 -3.79 0.91 9.69
CA TYR A 53 -5.25 0.95 9.58
C TYR A 53 -5.70 1.25 8.15
N ARG A 54 -5.14 2.31 7.54
CA ARG A 54 -5.49 2.73 6.17
C ARG A 54 -5.14 1.67 5.13
N ALA A 55 -3.93 1.10 5.20
CA ALA A 55 -3.51 0.02 4.30
C ALA A 55 -4.43 -1.20 4.41
N SER A 56 -4.83 -1.56 5.64
CA SER A 56 -5.73 -2.67 5.89
C SER A 56 -7.17 -2.40 5.39
N LEU A 57 -7.65 -1.15 5.48
CA LEU A 57 -8.90 -0.73 4.85
C LEU A 57 -8.82 -0.84 3.32
N LEU A 58 -7.75 -0.33 2.71
CA LEU A 58 -7.52 -0.43 1.27
C LEU A 58 -7.57 -1.89 0.78
N ALA A 59 -6.92 -2.79 1.53
CA ALA A 59 -6.93 -4.21 1.23
C ALA A 59 -8.32 -4.84 1.37
N SER A 60 -9.07 -4.47 2.41
CA SER A 60 -10.42 -4.99 2.67
C SER A 60 -11.42 -4.60 1.57
N PHE A 61 -11.24 -3.43 0.94
CA PHE A 61 -12.05 -3.01 -0.22
C PHE A 61 -11.51 -3.50 -1.58
N GLY A 62 -10.45 -4.33 -1.59
CA GLY A 62 -9.84 -4.83 -2.82
C GLY A 62 -9.16 -3.74 -3.66
N MET A 63 -8.82 -2.60 -3.05
CA MET A 63 -8.16 -1.48 -3.73
C MET A 63 -6.64 -1.56 -3.63
N LEU A 64 -6.12 -2.26 -2.62
CA LEU A 64 -4.70 -2.53 -2.41
C LEU A 64 -4.47 -4.04 -2.35
N ALA A 65 -3.56 -4.55 -3.17
CA ALA A 65 -3.00 -5.88 -2.98
C ALA A 65 -1.50 -5.77 -2.74
N VAL A 66 -1.01 -6.49 -1.73
CA VAL A 66 0.41 -6.54 -1.36
C VAL A 66 0.82 -8.00 -1.37
N THR A 67 1.94 -8.28 -2.03
CA THR A 67 2.59 -9.59 -2.05
C THR A 67 4.05 -9.40 -1.68
N VAL A 68 4.55 -10.19 -0.74
CA VAL A 68 5.93 -10.13 -0.26
C VAL A 68 6.58 -11.48 -0.53
N TYR A 69 7.78 -11.46 -1.09
CA TYR A 69 8.59 -12.65 -1.33
C TYR A 69 9.89 -12.56 -0.54
N ASP A 70 10.30 -13.67 0.06
CA ASP A 70 11.60 -13.79 0.74
C ASP A 70 12.77 -13.98 -0.24
N GLY A 71 13.97 -14.17 0.29
CA GLY A 71 15.20 -14.37 -0.48
C GLY A 71 15.25 -15.67 -1.28
N ASP A 72 14.42 -16.66 -0.93
CA ASP A 72 14.26 -17.91 -1.66
C ASP A 72 13.17 -17.80 -2.75
N GLY A 73 12.43 -16.69 -2.77
CA GLY A 73 11.37 -16.40 -3.72
C GLY A 73 10.00 -16.92 -3.30
N GLU A 74 9.86 -17.41 -2.07
CA GLU A 74 8.60 -17.91 -1.50
C GLU A 74 7.73 -16.76 -0.98
N GLU A 75 6.41 -16.88 -1.11
CA GLU A 75 5.48 -15.86 -0.65
C GLU A 75 5.38 -15.87 0.88
N VAL A 76 5.63 -14.72 1.51
CA VAL A 76 5.54 -14.53 2.96
C VAL A 76 4.08 -14.47 3.39
N ALA A 77 3.76 -15.21 4.46
CA ALA A 77 2.42 -15.25 5.01
C ALA A 77 1.94 -13.88 5.52
N LYS A 78 0.68 -13.56 5.22
CA LYS A 78 -0.01 -12.37 5.71
C LYS A 78 -0.38 -12.54 7.19
N ALA A 79 -0.16 -11.49 7.97
CA ALA A 79 -0.65 -11.41 9.33
C ALA A 79 -2.18 -11.15 9.35
N PRO A 80 -2.93 -11.75 10.29
CA PRO A 80 -4.37 -11.53 10.40
C PRO A 80 -4.66 -10.17 11.05
N VAL A 81 -4.73 -9.11 10.25
CA VAL A 81 -5.08 -7.77 10.73
C VAL A 81 -6.59 -7.54 10.58
N SER A 82 -7.30 -7.50 11.71
CA SER A 82 -8.74 -7.19 11.71
C SER A 82 -8.97 -5.71 11.53
N THR A 83 -9.87 -5.27 10.66
CA THR A 83 -10.26 -3.85 10.58
C THR A 83 -11.76 -3.66 10.74
N TRP A 84 -12.14 -2.52 11.30
CA TRP A 84 -13.54 -2.08 11.34
C TRP A 84 -13.72 -0.94 10.34
N ALA A 85 -14.38 -1.25 9.22
CA ALA A 85 -14.70 -0.28 8.19
C ALA A 85 -16.20 0.00 8.18
N THR A 86 -16.59 1.27 8.06
CA THR A 86 -17.90 1.59 7.50
C THR A 86 -17.73 1.68 5.98
N PRO A 87 -18.46 0.90 5.17
CA PRO A 87 -18.26 0.88 3.72
C PRO A 87 -18.75 2.18 3.10
N PHE A 88 -17.83 3.11 2.87
CA PHE A 88 -18.10 4.30 2.08
C PHE A 88 -16.99 4.50 1.06
N ARG A 89 -17.34 4.38 -0.22
CA ARG A 89 -16.44 4.72 -1.34
C ARG A 89 -16.68 6.17 -1.72
N ARG A 90 -15.61 6.97 -1.73
CA ARG A 90 -15.68 8.35 -2.25
C ARG A 90 -15.64 8.30 -3.78
N PRO A 91 -16.01 9.40 -4.46
CA PRO A 91 -15.74 9.53 -5.89
C PRO A 91 -14.26 9.29 -6.17
N ASP A 92 -13.98 8.63 -7.30
CA ASP A 92 -12.61 8.33 -7.72
C ASP A 92 -11.77 9.61 -7.80
N LEU A 93 -10.49 9.49 -7.42
CA LEU A 93 -9.55 10.59 -7.47
C LEU A 93 -9.10 10.77 -8.92
N VAL A 94 -9.13 12.01 -9.40
CA VAL A 94 -8.56 12.38 -10.70
C VAL A 94 -7.13 12.84 -10.48
N LEU A 95 -6.18 12.18 -11.13
CA LEU A 95 -4.80 12.63 -11.24
C LEU A 95 -4.63 13.36 -12.57
N GLU A 96 -4.32 14.64 -12.52
CA GLU A 96 -3.94 15.42 -13.69
C GLU A 96 -2.58 14.94 -14.26
N PRO A 97 -2.25 15.26 -15.52
CA PRO A 97 -0.95 14.90 -16.10
C PRO A 97 0.23 15.32 -15.21
N GLY A 98 1.07 14.36 -14.82
CA GLY A 98 2.22 14.57 -13.95
C GLY A 98 1.93 14.52 -12.45
N GLU A 99 0.67 14.41 -12.02
CA GLU A 99 0.33 14.26 -10.60
C GLU A 99 0.63 12.85 -10.07
N THR A 100 0.83 12.80 -8.75
CA THR A 100 1.21 11.58 -8.04
C THR A 100 0.35 11.35 -6.80
N LEU A 101 0.08 10.08 -6.52
CA LEU A 101 -0.51 9.58 -5.28
C LEU A 101 0.52 8.71 -4.55
N ASP A 102 0.80 9.03 -3.29
CA ASP A 102 1.65 8.20 -2.43
C ASP A 102 0.77 7.37 -1.48
N VAL A 103 0.98 6.05 -1.45
CA VAL A 103 0.35 5.10 -0.52
C VAL A 103 1.44 4.44 0.33
N VAL A 104 1.38 4.63 1.64
CA VAL A 104 2.31 3.98 2.58
C VAL A 104 1.73 2.63 3.01
N VAL A 105 2.55 1.59 2.91
CA VAL A 105 2.18 0.21 3.26
C VAL A 105 3.11 -0.29 4.38
N PRO A 106 2.63 -0.36 5.63
CA PRO A 106 3.39 -0.90 6.75
C PRO A 106 3.49 -2.42 6.66
N LEU A 107 4.63 -2.91 6.19
CA LEU A 107 4.84 -4.33 5.92
C LEU A 107 4.96 -5.13 7.21
N GLY A 108 5.65 -4.60 8.23
CA GLY A 108 5.85 -5.31 9.51
C GLY A 108 4.56 -5.59 10.29
N VAL A 109 3.47 -4.87 9.99
CA VAL A 109 2.14 -5.13 10.56
C VAL A 109 1.36 -6.14 9.71
N LEU A 110 1.54 -6.10 8.39
CA LEU A 110 0.78 -6.90 7.43
C LEU A 110 1.41 -8.28 7.15
N PHE A 111 2.69 -8.47 7.47
CA PHE A 111 3.47 -9.67 7.19
C PHE A 111 4.41 -9.99 8.35
N THR A 112 4.69 -11.27 8.55
CA THR A 112 5.73 -11.71 9.48
C THR A 112 7.09 -11.64 8.79
N LEU A 113 7.91 -10.66 9.17
CA LEU A 113 9.22 -10.42 8.57
C LEU A 113 10.35 -10.64 9.58
N ASP A 114 11.43 -11.27 9.14
CA ASP A 114 12.64 -11.49 9.93
C ASP A 114 13.54 -10.26 9.88
N ALA A 115 14.16 -9.90 11.00
CA ALA A 115 15.07 -8.76 11.06
C ALA A 115 16.34 -8.99 10.23
N GLY A 116 16.79 -7.97 9.50
CA GLY A 116 18.01 -8.01 8.70
C GLY A 116 17.87 -8.66 7.32
N ALA A 117 16.71 -9.24 7.00
CA ALA A 117 16.43 -9.93 5.75
C ALA A 117 16.01 -8.95 4.64
N GLU A 118 16.20 -9.37 3.39
CA GLU A 118 15.77 -8.64 2.21
C GLU A 118 14.55 -9.31 1.60
N TYR A 119 13.57 -8.51 1.22
CA TYR A 119 12.29 -8.96 0.66
C TYR A 119 12.00 -8.24 -0.65
N ARG A 120 11.44 -8.97 -1.61
CA ARG A 120 10.84 -8.39 -2.81
C ARG A 120 9.37 -8.12 -2.54
N VAL A 121 8.96 -6.88 -2.77
CA VAL A 121 7.60 -6.41 -2.49
C VAL A 121 6.94 -6.00 -3.78
N VAL A 122 5.74 -6.53 -4.01
CA VAL A 122 4.86 -6.14 -5.11
C VAL A 122 3.63 -5.48 -4.51
N VAL A 123 3.30 -4.29 -4.98
CA VAL A 123 2.13 -3.53 -4.54
C VAL A 123 1.28 -3.16 -5.73
N GLU A 124 -0.02 -3.42 -5.63
CA GLU A 124 -1.03 -3.07 -6.63
C GLU A 124 -2.04 -2.12 -6.01
N TYR A 125 -2.36 -1.03 -6.72
CA TYR A 125 -3.39 -0.06 -6.32
C TYR A 125 -4.28 0.30 -7.52
N GLY A 126 -5.50 -0.21 -7.52
CA GLY A 126 -6.35 -0.16 -8.72
C GLY A 126 -5.67 -0.86 -9.90
N GLU A 127 -5.41 -0.13 -10.98
CA GLU A 127 -4.69 -0.64 -12.16
C GLU A 127 -3.16 -0.43 -12.10
N ALA A 128 -2.67 0.31 -11.10
CA ALA A 128 -1.25 0.58 -10.94
C ALA A 128 -0.55 -0.57 -10.22
N ARG A 129 0.61 -1.00 -10.72
CA ARG A 129 1.44 -2.05 -10.12
C ARG A 129 2.89 -1.58 -10.06
N GLY A 130 3.48 -1.64 -8.88
CA GLY A 130 4.89 -1.37 -8.66
C GLY A 130 5.58 -2.51 -7.90
N GLU A 131 6.89 -2.60 -8.05
CA GLU A 131 7.72 -3.54 -7.31
C GLU A 131 9.01 -2.88 -6.81
N GLY A 132 9.55 -3.41 -5.72
CA GLY A 132 10.75 -2.90 -5.09
C GLY A 132 11.35 -3.89 -4.09
N LEU A 133 12.57 -3.59 -3.64
CA LEU A 133 13.25 -4.35 -2.60
C LEU A 133 13.19 -3.57 -1.29
N VAL A 134 12.99 -4.28 -0.17
CA VAL A 134 13.03 -3.71 1.18
C VAL A 134 13.90 -4.58 2.07
N ARG A 135 14.63 -3.95 2.98
CA ARG A 135 15.40 -4.63 4.02
C ARG A 135 14.84 -4.27 5.40
N THR A 136 14.64 -5.27 6.23
CA THR A 136 14.14 -5.19 7.61
C THR A 136 15.26 -5.14 8.62
#